data_AF-A0A915E9V0-F1
#
_entry.id   AF-A0A915E9V0-F1
#
_cell.length_a   1.000
_cell.length_b   1.000
_cell.length_c   1.000
_cell.angle_alpha   90.00
_cell.angle_beta   90.00
_cell.angle_gamma   90.00
#
_symmetry.space_group_name_H-M   'P 1'
#
loop_
_entity.id
_entity.type
_entity.pdbx_description
1 polymer ?
#
loop_
_entity_poly.entity_id
_entity_poly.type
_entity_poly.pdbx_seq_one_letter_code
_entity_poly.pdbx_strand_id
1 'polypeptide(L)'
;MYDMYFCFQPSIKMLSRQAVNVQNSACLQSQKINLGVGAYRDDQGKPFVLPCVRAAEKEILNLNLDHEYAGIAGLPEFTQHSIKLALGENSSIIEEKRFATVQSISGTGALRVGAEFLSKWFPHNKVVYQPNPTWEITFRCSSLLD
;
A
#
# COMPACT_ATOMS: atom_id res chain seq x y z
N MET A 1 -29.40 22.50 -4.21
CA MET A 1 -29.42 22.08 -2.79
C MET A 1 -28.22 21.19 -2.41
N TYR A 2 -27.08 21.28 -3.11
CA TYR A 2 -25.85 20.51 -2.78
C TYR A 2 -24.62 21.40 -2.52
N ASP A 3 -24.65 22.69 -2.90
CA ASP A 3 -23.50 23.60 -2.75
C ASP A 3 -23.17 24.03 -1.31
N MET A 4 -24.07 23.80 -0.35
CA MET A 4 -23.91 24.36 1.00
C MET A 4 -23.11 23.48 1.97
N TYR A 5 -22.82 22.23 1.62
CA TYR A 5 -22.16 21.27 2.52
C TYR A 5 -20.62 21.35 2.54
N PHE A 6 -20.02 22.01 1.55
CA PHE A 6 -18.55 22.16 1.47
C PHE A 6 -18.00 23.37 2.22
N CYS A 7 -18.85 24.34 2.60
CA CYS A 7 -18.41 25.63 3.13
C CYS A 7 -17.75 25.55 4.53
N PHE A 8 -17.98 24.46 5.28
CA PHE A 8 -17.47 24.28 6.66
C PHE A 8 -16.54 23.07 6.84
N GLN A 9 -15.96 22.53 5.77
CA GLN A 9 -15.01 21.43 5.92
C GLN A 9 -13.67 21.95 6.51
N PRO A 10 -13.18 21.38 7.63
CA PRO A 10 -11.88 21.75 8.17
C PRO A 10 -10.77 21.43 7.17
N SER A 11 -9.73 22.27 7.13
CA SER A 11 -8.59 22.04 6.25
C SER A 11 -7.84 20.77 6.66
N ILE A 12 -7.81 19.79 5.76
CA ILE A 12 -7.09 18.54 5.98
C ILE A 12 -5.60 18.78 5.73
N LYS A 13 -4.77 18.57 6.75
CA LYS A 13 -3.31 18.66 6.60
C LYS A 13 -2.79 17.47 5.80
N MET A 14 -2.02 17.77 4.75
CA MET A 14 -1.29 16.77 3.97
C MET A 14 -0.19 16.09 4.81
N LEU A 15 0.10 14.83 4.51
CA LEU A 15 1.20 14.09 5.16
C LEU A 15 2.54 14.78 4.89
N SER A 16 3.41 14.78 5.89
CA SER A 16 4.68 15.51 5.89
C SER A 16 5.54 15.19 4.66
N ARG A 17 5.69 13.89 4.34
CA ARG A 17 6.48 13.43 3.18
C ARG A 17 5.88 13.80 1.83
N GLN A 18 4.55 13.83 1.73
CA GLN A 18 3.87 14.27 0.50
C GLN A 18 4.06 15.78 0.29
N ALA A 19 4.01 16.56 1.38
CA ALA A 19 4.31 17.99 1.33
C ALA A 19 5.71 18.29 0.81
N VAL A 20 6.73 17.58 1.30
CA VAL A 20 8.11 17.72 0.83
C VAL A 20 8.21 17.41 -0.67
N ASN A 21 7.51 16.37 -1.15
CA ASN A 21 7.54 16.01 -2.56
C ASN A 21 6.90 17.07 -3.47
N VAL A 22 5.79 17.66 -3.04
CA VAL A 22 5.11 18.74 -3.78
C VAL A 22 6.02 19.97 -3.85
N GLN A 23 6.63 20.35 -2.72
CA GLN A 23 7.59 21.46 -2.66
C GLN A 23 8.81 21.20 -3.55
N ASN A 24 9.34 19.98 -3.54
CA ASN A 24 10.47 19.60 -4.39
C ASN A 24 10.12 19.70 -5.87
N SER A 25 8.91 19.27 -6.25
CA SER A 25 8.42 19.37 -7.64
C SER A 25 8.31 20.84 -8.09
N ALA A 26 7.84 21.73 -7.22
CA ALA A 26 7.69 23.15 -7.51
C ALA A 26 9.02 23.94 -7.55
N CYS A 27 10.10 23.43 -6.95
CA CYS A 27 11.40 24.09 -6.96
C CYS A 27 12.03 24.10 -8.37
N LEU A 28 12.42 25.29 -8.84
CA LEU A 28 13.06 25.49 -10.16
C LEU A 28 14.59 25.37 -10.14
N GLN A 29 15.19 25.16 -8.97
CA GLN A 29 16.65 25.05 -8.83
C GLN A 29 17.15 23.74 -9.45
N SER A 30 18.18 23.84 -10.31
CA SER A 30 18.75 22.69 -11.04
C SER A 30 19.43 21.65 -10.15
N GLN A 31 19.91 22.05 -8.97
CA GLN A 31 20.58 21.17 -8.00
C GLN A 31 19.65 20.67 -6.89
N LYS A 32 18.33 20.67 -7.10
CA LYS A 32 17.38 20.16 -6.11
C LYS A 32 17.54 18.65 -5.91
N ILE A 33 17.50 18.20 -4.66
CA ILE A 33 17.58 16.78 -4.30
C ILE A 33 16.31 16.42 -3.52
N ASN A 34 15.64 15.33 -3.92
CA ASN A 34 14.45 14.84 -3.23
C ASN A 34 14.83 13.71 -2.27
N LEU A 35 14.79 14.01 -0.97
CA LEU A 35 15.03 13.04 0.11
C LEU A 35 13.75 12.69 0.89
N GLY A 36 12.57 13.15 0.43
CA GLY A 36 11.31 12.98 1.14
C GLY A 36 10.56 11.70 0.78
N VAL A 37 10.55 11.33 -0.51
CA VAL A 37 9.82 10.17 -1.00
C VAL A 37 10.71 8.94 -0.97
N GLY A 38 10.24 7.88 -0.30
CA GLY A 38 10.92 6.58 -0.26
C GLY A 38 10.69 5.75 -1.53
N ALA A 39 10.89 6.35 -2.70
CA ALA A 39 10.82 5.65 -3.98
C ALA A 39 12.23 5.37 -4.48
N TYR A 40 12.48 4.16 -4.96
CA TYR A 40 13.80 3.78 -5.47
C TYR A 40 14.18 4.60 -6.70
N ARG A 41 15.46 4.97 -6.77
CA ARG A 41 16.07 5.78 -7.83
C ARG A 41 17.38 5.14 -8.28
N ASP A 42 17.74 5.35 -9.54
CA ASP A 42 19.05 4.96 -10.06
C ASP A 42 20.16 5.95 -9.65
N ASP A 43 21.39 5.69 -10.10
CA ASP A 43 22.56 6.52 -9.83
C ASP A 43 22.44 7.96 -10.40
N GLN A 44 21.50 8.19 -11.33
CA GLN A 44 21.18 9.51 -11.88
C GLN A 44 20.00 10.19 -11.15
N GLY A 45 19.48 9.58 -10.09
CA GLY A 45 18.33 10.09 -9.34
C GLY A 45 16.99 9.95 -10.07
N LYS A 46 16.91 9.13 -11.13
CA LYS A 46 15.69 8.92 -11.92
C LYS A 46 14.89 7.72 -11.40
N PRO A 47 13.55 7.69 -11.63
CA PRO A 47 12.75 6.50 -11.32
C PRO A 47 13.29 5.25 -12.00
N PHE A 48 13.55 4.21 -11.21
CA PHE A 48 14.10 2.97 -11.71
C PHE A 48 13.05 1.86 -11.69
N VAL A 49 12.81 1.27 -12.86
CA VAL A 49 11.92 0.11 -13.03
C VAL A 49 12.80 -1.13 -13.21
N LEU A 50 12.59 -2.14 -12.36
CA LEU A 50 13.37 -3.37 -12.37
C LEU A 50 13.28 -4.07 -13.75
N PRO A 51 14.39 -4.64 -14.27
CA PRO A 51 14.37 -5.35 -15.55
C PRO A 51 13.35 -6.52 -15.59
N CYS A 52 13.18 -7.24 -14.48
CA CYS A 52 12.19 -8.31 -14.37
C CYS A 52 10.74 -7.80 -14.47
N VAL A 53 10.45 -6.61 -13.93
CA VAL A 53 9.12 -5.98 -14.06
C VAL A 53 8.86 -5.61 -15.53
N ARG A 54 9.86 -5.04 -16.22
CA ARG A 54 9.73 -4.73 -17.66
C ARG A 54 9.54 -5.96 -18.52
N ALA A 55 10.16 -7.09 -18.16
CA ALA A 55 9.95 -8.36 -18.85
C ALA A 55 8.51 -8.87 -18.64
N ALA A 56 8.04 -8.88 -17.39
CA ALA A 56 6.67 -9.27 -17.06
C ALA A 56 5.62 -8.36 -17.74
N GLU A 57 5.83 -7.05 -17.80
CA GLU A 57 4.95 -6.11 -18.52
C GLU A 57 4.82 -6.48 -20.01
N LYS A 58 5.94 -6.81 -20.67
CA LYS A 58 5.92 -7.24 -22.08
C LYS A 58 5.18 -8.56 -22.27
N GLU A 59 5.41 -9.52 -21.38
CA GLU A 59 4.71 -10.80 -21.42
C GLU A 59 3.20 -10.62 -21.26
N ILE A 60 2.76 -9.85 -20.26
CA ILE A 60 1.34 -9.57 -20.00
C ILE A 60 0.70 -8.87 -21.20
N LEU A 61 1.38 -7.89 -21.81
CA LEU A 61 0.88 -7.22 -23.02
C LEU A 61 0.73 -8.19 -24.20
N ASN A 62 1.68 -9.11 -24.38
CA ASN A 62 1.62 -10.10 -25.45
C ASN A 62 0.51 -11.14 -25.26
N LEU A 63 0.12 -11.42 -24.01
CA LEU A 63 -0.98 -12.33 -23.70
C LEU A 63 -2.35 -11.78 -24.11
N ASN A 64 -2.46 -10.46 -24.35
CA ASN A 64 -3.70 -9.80 -24.78
C ASN A 64 -4.92 -10.22 -23.94
N LEU A 65 -4.75 -10.18 -22.62
CA LEU A 65 -5.77 -10.57 -21.65
C LEU A 65 -6.97 -9.62 -21.71
N ASP A 66 -8.14 -10.12 -21.34
CA ASP A 66 -9.30 -9.28 -21.11
C ASP A 66 -9.14 -8.41 -19.84
N HIS A 67 -10.09 -7.50 -19.65
CA HIS A 67 -10.14 -6.58 -18.51
C HIS A 67 -11.33 -6.89 -17.59
N GLU A 68 -11.72 -8.17 -17.52
CA GLU A 68 -12.81 -8.60 -16.66
C GLU A 68 -12.46 -8.44 -15.17
N TYR A 69 -13.50 -8.44 -14.33
CA TYR A 69 -13.31 -8.35 -12.89
C TYR A 69 -12.55 -9.56 -12.35
N ALA A 70 -11.49 -9.29 -11.59
CA ALA A 70 -10.89 -10.30 -10.73
C ALA A 70 -11.88 -10.80 -9.68
N GLY A 71 -11.66 -12.01 -9.17
CA GLY A 71 -12.43 -12.53 -8.04
C GLY A 71 -12.32 -11.64 -6.80
N ILE A 72 -13.29 -11.75 -5.87
CA ILE A 72 -13.36 -10.92 -4.66
C ILE A 72 -12.06 -10.96 -3.84
N ALA A 73 -11.40 -12.11 -3.77
CA ALA A 73 -10.15 -12.28 -3.04
C ALA A 73 -8.91 -11.80 -3.82
N GLY A 74 -9.06 -11.42 -5.10
CA GLY A 74 -7.99 -11.16 -6.04
C GLY A 74 -7.70 -12.33 -6.98
N LEU A 75 -6.60 -12.23 -7.72
CA LEU A 75 -6.14 -13.28 -8.63
C LEU A 75 -5.58 -14.48 -7.82
N PRO A 76 -6.05 -15.72 -8.05
CA PRO A 76 -5.60 -16.90 -7.30
C PRO A 76 -4.08 -17.10 -7.32
N GLU A 77 -3.46 -16.95 -8.49
CA GLU A 77 -2.02 -17.10 -8.67
C GLU A 77 -1.26 -16.01 -7.90
N PHE A 78 -1.74 -14.77 -7.96
CA PHE A 78 -1.13 -13.65 -7.24
C PHE A 78 -1.17 -13.88 -5.72
N THR A 79 -2.32 -14.31 -5.18
CA THR A 79 -2.45 -14.56 -3.74
C THR A 79 -1.58 -15.73 -3.28
N GLN A 80 -1.50 -16.82 -4.05
CA GLN A 80 -0.64 -17.97 -3.76
C GLN A 80 0.85 -17.63 -3.81
N HIS A 81 1.30 -16.86 -4.79
CA HIS A 81 2.70 -16.44 -4.86
C HIS A 81 3.04 -15.39 -3.80
N SER A 82 2.11 -14.51 -3.44
CA SER A 82 2.31 -13.51 -2.40
C SER A 82 2.56 -14.13 -1.03
N ILE A 83 1.81 -15.16 -0.64
CA ILE A 83 2.01 -15.82 0.65
C ILE A 83 3.34 -16.59 0.70
N LYS A 84 3.74 -17.23 -0.40
CA LYS A 84 5.05 -17.91 -0.53
C LYS A 84 6.20 -16.91 -0.43
N LEU A 85 6.07 -15.75 -1.06
CA LEU A 85 7.06 -14.68 -0.94
C LEU A 85 7.17 -14.16 0.50
N ALA A 86 6.03 -14.01 1.19
CA ALA A 86 5.98 -13.44 2.54
C ALA A 86 6.49 -14.40 3.63
N LEU A 87 6.16 -15.69 3.55
CA LEU A 87 6.47 -16.69 4.59
C LEU A 87 7.61 -17.66 4.21
N GLY A 88 8.04 -17.66 2.96
CA GLY A 88 8.93 -18.67 2.39
C GLY A 88 8.16 -19.90 1.90
N GLU A 89 8.67 -20.57 0.85
CA GLU A 89 7.99 -21.69 0.19
C GLU A 89 7.78 -22.90 1.11
N ASN A 90 8.72 -23.14 2.05
CA ASN A 90 8.71 -24.29 2.96
C ASN A 90 8.18 -23.92 4.36
N SER A 91 7.28 -22.94 4.44
CA SER A 91 6.69 -22.55 5.72
C SER A 91 5.67 -23.59 6.19
N SER A 92 5.81 -24.07 7.43
CA SER A 92 4.82 -24.97 8.04
C SER A 92 3.40 -24.37 8.05
N ILE A 93 3.27 -23.04 8.08
CA ILE A 93 1.98 -22.34 7.99
C ILE A 93 1.30 -22.61 6.64
N ILE A 94 2.07 -22.68 5.56
CA ILE A 94 1.56 -22.98 4.21
C ILE A 94 1.21 -24.46 4.11
N GLU A 95 2.09 -25.35 4.59
CA GLU A 95 1.86 -26.81 4.60
C GLU A 95 0.60 -27.19 5.38
N GLU A 96 0.42 -26.58 6.57
CA GLU A 96 -0.74 -26.77 7.45
C GLU A 96 -1.96 -25.94 7.01
N LYS A 97 -1.86 -25.15 5.94
CA LYS A 97 -2.93 -24.28 5.40
C LYS A 97 -3.54 -23.32 6.45
N ARG A 98 -2.73 -22.80 7.37
CA ARG A 98 -3.16 -21.86 8.43
C ARG A 98 -3.05 -20.39 8.01
N PHE A 99 -3.47 -20.08 6.79
CA PHE A 99 -3.40 -18.72 6.26
C PHE A 99 -4.68 -18.35 5.50
N ALA A 100 -4.94 -17.06 5.40
CA ALA A 100 -5.89 -16.47 4.48
C ALA A 100 -5.21 -15.31 3.76
N THR A 101 -5.37 -15.22 2.44
CA THR A 101 -4.74 -14.18 1.62
C THR A 101 -5.78 -13.51 0.74
N VAL A 102 -5.82 -12.19 0.77
CA VAL A 102 -6.71 -11.35 -0.03
C VAL A 102 -5.89 -10.22 -0.63
N GLN A 103 -6.05 -9.99 -1.93
CA GLN A 103 -5.40 -8.89 -2.63
C GLN A 103 -6.02 -7.54 -2.20
N SER A 104 -5.17 -6.57 -1.90
CA SER A 104 -5.57 -5.22 -1.50
C SER A 104 -4.87 -4.14 -2.31
N ILE A 105 -5.28 -2.88 -2.12
CA ILE A 105 -4.62 -1.73 -2.73
C ILE A 105 -3.31 -1.42 -1.98
N SER A 106 -2.25 -2.13 -2.37
CA SER A 106 -0.92 -2.04 -1.76
C SER A 106 -0.96 -2.21 -0.22
N GLY A 107 0.09 -1.79 0.47
CA GLY A 107 0.23 -1.91 1.92
C GLY A 107 -0.81 -1.09 2.71
N THR A 108 -1.12 0.13 2.27
CA THR A 108 -2.12 0.98 2.95
C THR A 108 -3.52 0.36 2.92
N GLY A 109 -3.92 -0.20 1.77
CA GLY A 109 -5.19 -0.93 1.65
C GLY A 109 -5.19 -2.19 2.52
N ALA A 110 -4.06 -2.91 2.59
CA ALA A 110 -3.91 -4.08 3.45
C ALA A 110 -4.12 -3.72 4.94
N LEU A 111 -3.46 -2.65 5.40
CA LEU A 111 -3.60 -2.15 6.77
C LEU A 111 -5.04 -1.72 7.08
N ARG A 112 -5.71 -1.04 6.15
CA ARG A 112 -7.11 -0.62 6.32
C ARG A 112 -8.04 -1.82 6.48
N VAL A 113 -7.96 -2.79 5.56
CA VAL A 113 -8.82 -3.99 5.58
C VAL A 113 -8.52 -4.83 6.83
N GLY A 114 -7.24 -5.02 7.18
CA GLY A 114 -6.84 -5.76 8.38
C GLY A 114 -7.32 -5.10 9.68
N ALA A 115 -7.17 -3.78 9.81
CA ALA A 115 -7.67 -3.04 10.96
C ALA A 115 -9.20 -3.10 11.05
N GLU A 116 -9.91 -2.97 9.93
CA GLU A 116 -11.37 -3.10 9.91
C GLU A 116 -11.85 -4.51 10.28
N PHE A 117 -11.14 -5.54 9.81
CA PHE A 117 -11.43 -6.92 10.16
C PHE A 117 -11.30 -7.15 11.67
N LEU A 118 -10.18 -6.71 12.27
CA LEU A 118 -9.97 -6.79 13.72
C LEU A 118 -11.01 -5.96 14.48
N SER A 119 -11.37 -4.77 13.99
CA SER A 119 -12.40 -3.92 14.61
C SER A 119 -13.75 -4.61 14.70
N LYS A 120 -14.16 -5.32 13.65
CA LYS A 120 -15.46 -6.00 13.58
C LYS A 120 -15.48 -7.34 14.29
N TRP A 121 -14.40 -8.11 14.19
CA TRP A 121 -14.43 -9.54 14.51
C TRP A 121 -13.54 -9.95 15.68
N PHE A 122 -12.66 -9.09 16.19
CA PHE A 122 -11.88 -9.41 17.38
C PHE A 122 -12.68 -9.09 18.66
N PRO A 123 -13.08 -10.08 19.47
CA PRO A 123 -14.01 -9.88 20.58
C PRO A 123 -13.32 -9.37 21.87
N HIS A 124 -12.00 -9.28 21.87
CA HIS A 124 -11.21 -8.92 23.04
C HIS A 124 -10.74 -7.46 22.99
N ASN A 125 -9.81 -7.12 23.88
CA ASN A 125 -9.23 -5.78 23.94
C ASN A 125 -8.55 -5.40 22.61
N LYS A 126 -8.95 -4.26 22.04
CA LYS A 126 -8.48 -3.77 20.73
C LYS A 126 -7.31 -2.79 20.81
N VAL A 127 -6.60 -2.74 21.94
CA VAL A 127 -5.38 -1.93 22.10
C VAL A 127 -4.31 -2.38 21.10
N VAL A 128 -3.86 -1.46 20.23
CA VAL A 128 -2.78 -1.68 19.28
C VAL A 128 -1.47 -1.10 19.79
N TYR A 129 -0.44 -1.92 19.87
CA TYR A 129 0.91 -1.49 20.20
C TYR A 129 1.69 -1.15 18.92
N GLN A 130 2.34 0.02 18.91
CA GLN A 130 3.14 0.49 17.77
C GLN A 130 4.52 0.94 18.26
N PRO A 131 5.60 0.71 17.47
CA PRO A 131 6.91 1.24 17.80
C PRO A 131 6.91 2.77 17.75
N ASN A 132 7.74 3.39 18.58
CA ASN A 132 7.95 4.84 18.57
C ASN A 132 9.42 5.14 18.24
N PRO A 133 9.77 5.60 17.02
CA PRO A 133 8.87 6.04 15.93
C PRO A 133 8.33 4.92 15.02
N THR A 134 7.23 5.20 14.30
CA THR A 134 6.65 4.33 13.26
C THR A 134 6.19 5.15 12.03
N TRP A 135 5.71 4.47 10.98
CA TRP A 135 5.19 5.10 9.78
C TRP A 135 3.82 5.74 10.01
N GLU A 136 3.65 7.01 9.61
CA GLU A 136 2.45 7.84 9.88
C GLU A 136 1.13 7.17 9.45
N ILE A 137 1.14 6.32 8.41
CA ILE A 137 -0.08 5.62 7.95
C ILE A 137 -0.63 4.68 9.02
N THR A 138 0.24 4.08 9.85
CA THR A 138 -0.11 3.03 10.80
C THR A 138 -1.02 3.59 11.89
N PHE A 139 -0.74 4.81 12.35
CA PHE A 139 -1.59 5.53 13.30
C PHE A 139 -3.00 5.79 12.77
N ARG A 140 -3.12 6.18 11.49
CA ARG A 140 -4.43 6.45 10.87
C ARG A 140 -5.24 5.17 10.63
N CYS A 141 -4.56 4.05 10.41
CA CYS A 141 -5.23 2.77 10.27
C CYS A 141 -5.67 2.19 11.63
N SER A 142 -4.90 2.40 12.69
CA SER A 142 -5.25 1.90 14.04
C SER A 142 -6.41 2.66 14.69
N SER A 143 -6.62 3.94 14.36
CA SER A 143 -7.75 4.72 14.90
C SER A 143 -9.13 4.24 14.43
N LEU A 144 -9.19 3.17 13.65
CA LEU A 144 -10.43 2.52 13.19
C LEU A 144 -10.89 1.39 14.14
N LEU A 145 -10.11 1.11 15.18
CA LEU A 145 -10.39 0.09 16.18
C LEU A 145 -11.13 0.64 17.41
N ASP A 146 -11.20 1.96 17.53
CA ASP A 146 -12.03 2.71 18.49
C ASP A 146 -13.47 2.85 17.96
#